data_AF-R4WMS0-F1
#
_entry.id   AF-R4WMS0-F1
#
_cell.length_a   1.000
_cell.length_b   1.000
_cell.length_c   1.000
_cell.angle_alpha   90.00
_cell.angle_beta   90.00
_cell.angle_gamma   90.00
#
_symmetry.space_group_name_H-M   'P 1'
#
loop_
_entity.id
_entity.type
_entity.pdbx_description
1 polymer ?
#
loop_
_entity_poly.entity_id
_entity_poly.type
_entity_poly.pdbx_seq_one_letter_code
_entity_poly.pdbx_strand_id
1 'polypeptide(L)' 'MSIERVQKLVEQAESLRMQSVAVPIKDLKILLQICEAVIAQQNSPLPNNRNETATPE' A
#
# COMPACT_ATOMS: atom_id res chain seq x y z
N MET A 1 12.78 -7.24 -5.16
CA MET A 1 13.49 -6.86 -6.42
C MET A 1 13.04 -5.55 -7.08
N SER A 2 11.76 -5.14 -7.10
CA SER A 2 11.37 -3.79 -7.61
C SER A 2 11.12 -2.75 -6.51
N ILE A 3 10.43 -3.12 -5.43
CA ILE A 3 10.16 -2.21 -4.30
C ILE A 3 11.47 -1.81 -3.59
N GLU A 4 12.32 -2.80 -3.26
CA GLU A 4 13.62 -2.55 -2.62
C GLU A 4 14.51 -1.60 -3.43
N ARG A 5 14.40 -1.65 -4.76
CA ARG A 5 15.14 -0.75 -5.64
C ARG A 5 14.61 0.69 -5.51
N VAL A 6 13.29 0.87 -5.48
CA VAL A 6 12.71 2.20 -5.27
C VAL A 6 13.02 2.73 -3.87
N GLN A 7 12.99 1.88 -2.84
CA GLN A 7 13.38 2.28 -1.48
C GLN A 7 14.81 2.83 -1.43
N LYS A 8 15.77 2.12 -2.03
CA LYS A 8 17.15 2.61 -2.13
C LYS A 8 17.26 3.94 -2.88
N LEU A 9 16.49 4.12 -3.95
CA LEU A 9 16.47 5.39 -4.69
C LEU A 9 15.92 6.54 -3.83
N VAL A 10 14.90 6.28 -3.01
CA VAL A 10 14.34 7.27 -2.08
C VAL A 10 15.36 7.62 -1.00
N GLU A 11 15.96 6.63 -0.33
CA GLU A 11 16.98 6.86 0.69
C GLU A 11 18.16 7.70 0.16
N GLN A 12 18.60 7.39 -1.06
CA GLN A 12 19.64 8.16 -1.73
C GLN A 12 19.19 9.59 -2.05
N ALA A 13 17.99 9.76 -2.62
CA ALA A 13 17.44 11.07 -2.95
C ALA A 13 17.27 11.95 -1.69
N GLU A 14 16.80 11.38 -0.58
CA GLU A 14 16.69 12.06 0.71
C GLU A 14 18.05 12.47 1.25
N SER A 15 19.05 11.58 1.19
CA SER A 15 20.42 11.90 1.62
C SER A 15 21.03 13.07 0.83
N LEU A 16 20.63 13.20 -0.44
CA LEU A 16 21.06 14.27 -1.34
C LEU A 16 20.14 15.50 -1.30
N ARG A 17 19.09 15.49 -0.46
CA ARG A 17 18.06 16.54 -0.36
C ARG A 17 17.39 16.85 -1.71
N MET A 18 17.25 15.84 -2.56
CA MET A 18 16.56 15.95 -3.82
C MET A 18 15.05 16.02 -3.59
N GLN A 19 14.36 16.85 -4.36
CA GLN A 19 12.90 16.95 -4.30
C GLN A 19 12.19 15.87 -5.13
N SER A 20 12.89 15.27 -6.10
CA SER A 20 12.33 14.26 -6.97
C SER A 20 13.40 13.28 -7.44
N VAL A 21 12.99 12.05 -7.74
CA VAL A 21 13.84 11.01 -8.30
C VAL A 21 13.08 10.27 -9.39
N ALA A 22 13.75 9.99 -10.50
CA ALA A 22 13.17 9.19 -11.57
C ALA A 22 13.18 7.71 -11.19
N VAL A 23 12.08 7.01 -11.46
CA VAL A 23 11.96 5.56 -11.27
C VAL A 23 11.65 4.87 -12.60
N PRO A 24 12.13 3.63 -12.83
CA PRO A 24 11.74 2.88 -14.01
C PRO A 24 10.23 2.63 -14.06
N ILE A 25 9.64 2.71 -15.26
CA ILE A 25 8.18 2.50 -15.46
C ILE A 25 7.71 1.16 -14.88
N LYS A 26 8.53 0.11 -15.00
CA LYS A 26 8.23 -1.21 -14.43
C LYS A 26 8.00 -1.15 -12.92
N ASP A 27 8.85 -0.41 -12.21
CA ASP A 27 8.80 -0.30 -10.76
C ASP A 27 7.61 0.58 -10.33
N LEU A 28 7.32 1.65 -11.08
CA LEU A 28 6.12 2.48 -10.90
C LEU A 28 4.83 1.65 -11.01
N LYS A 29 4.70 0.80 -12.03
CA LYS A 29 3.52 -0.07 -12.20
C LYS A 29 3.27 -0.97 -10.99
N ILE A 30 4.34 -1.52 -10.42
CA ILE A 30 4.25 -2.39 -9.24
C ILE A 30 3.77 -1.59 -8.03
N LEU A 31 4.29 -0.37 -7.83
CA LEU A 31 3.85 0.50 -6.74
C LEU A 31 2.36 0.85 -6.86
N LEU A 32 1.89 1.19 -8.06
CA LEU A 32 0.48 1.49 -8.31
C LEU A 32 -0.43 0.31 -7.95
N GLN A 33 -0.08 -0.91 -8.37
CA GLN A 33 -0.85 -2.12 -8.04
C GLN A 33 -0.94 -2.36 -6.52
N ILE A 34 0.15 -2.10 -5.80
CA ILE A 34 0.19 -2.25 -4.34
C ILE A 34 -0.71 -1.19 -3.68
N CYS A 35 -0.61 0.07 -4.11
CA CYS A 35 -1.46 1.14 -3.61
C CYS A 35 -2.94 0.83 -3.84
N GLU A 36 -3.32 0.38 -5.04
CA GLU A 36 -4.68 -0.04 -5.37
C GLU A 36 -5.15 -1.18 -4.46
N ALA A 37 -4.33 -2.21 -4.25
CA ALA A 37 -4.66 -3.34 -3.38
C ALA A 37 -4.84 -2.93 -1.91
N VAL A 38 -4.05 -1.98 -1.41
CA VAL A 38 -4.16 -1.45 -0.05
C VAL A 38 -5.42 -0.59 0.09
N ILE A 39 -5.71 0.27 -0.89
CA ILE A 39 -6.93 1.08 -0.91
C ILE A 39 -8.18 0.19 -0.93
N ALA A 40 -8.18 -0.85 -1.76
CA ALA A 40 -9.29 -1.81 -1.83
C ALA A 40 -9.51 -2.54 -0.49
N GLN A 41 -8.43 -2.91 0.21
CA GLN A 41 -8.53 -3.51 1.55
C GLN A 41 -9.10 -2.57 2.59
N GLN A 42 -8.70 -1.29 2.60
CA GLN A 42 -9.22 -0.30 3.54
C GLN A 42 -10.71 -0.01 3.33
N ASN A 43 -11.18 -0.09 2.08
CA ASN A 43 -12.58 0.11 1.72
C ASN A 43 -13.44 -1.16 1.88
N SER A 44 -12.84 -2.30 2.26
CA SER A 44 -13.62 -3.50 2.56
C SER A 44 -14.34 -3.32 3.89
N PRO A 45 -15.68 -3.42 3.94
CA PRO A 45 -16.40 -3.39 5.20
C PRO A 45 -15.89 -4.52 6.09
N LEU A 46 -15.52 -4.20 7.34
CA LEU A 46 -15.18 -5.21 8.33
C LEU A 46 -16.32 -6.25 8.36
N PRO A 47 -16.02 -7.56 8.40
CA PRO A 47 -17.05 -8.56 8.64
C PRO A 47 -17.71 -8.23 9.98
N ASN A 48 -18.95 -7.75 9.89
CA ASN A 48 -19.77 -7.35 11.01
C ASN A 48 -20.16 -8.62 11.80
N ASN A 49 -19.33 -9.01 12.76
CA ASN A 49 -19.67 -10.04 13.74
C ASN A 49 -20.71 -9.46 14.73
N ARG A 50 -21.94 -9.28 14.29
CA ARG A 50 -23.10 -9.17 15.19
C ARG A 50 -23.52 -10.59 15.54
N ASN A 51 -22.97 -11.07 16.63
CA ASN A 51 -23.55 -12.11 17.45
C ASN A 51 -24.96 -11.67 17.90
N GLU A 52 -25.97 -12.04 17.12
CA GLU A 52 -27.37 -12.03 17.55
C GLU A 52 -27.51 -12.97 18.75
N THR A 53 -27.59 -12.38 19.95
CA THR A 53 -28.06 -13.07 21.16
C THR A 53 -29.51 -13.48 20.94
N ALA A 54 -29.72 -14.72 20.50
CA ALA A 54 -31.02 -15.37 20.56
C ALA A 54 -31.40 -15.57 22.03
N THR A 55 -32.34 -14.76 22.52
CA THR A 55 -33.07 -15.03 23.76
C THR A 55 -34.13 -16.09 23.45
N PRO A 56 -34.11 -17.28 24.06
CA PRO A 56 -35.25 -18.20 23.98
C PRO A 56 -36.30 -17.81 25.03
N GLU A 57 -37.56 -17.76 24.60
CA GLU A 57 -38.75 -17.75 25.47
C GLU A 57 -38.93 -19.09 26.20
#